data_AF-A0A8I2ZTQ3-F1
#
_entry.id   AF-A0A8I2ZTQ3-F1
#
_cell.length_a   1.000
_cell.length_b   1.000
_cell.length_c   1.000
_cell.angle_alpha   90.00
_cell.angle_beta   90.00
_cell.angle_gamma   90.00
#
_symmetry.space_group_name_H-M   'P 1'
#
loop_
_entity.id
_entity.type
_entity.pdbx_description
1 polymer ?
#
loop_
_entity_poly.entity_id
_entity_poly.type
_entity_poly.pdbx_seq_one_letter_code
_entity_poly.pdbx_strand_id
1 'polypeptide(L)'
;MSSVKPSLSELERYLKSLKGKTLEASIDSLISLLKRRQISGAEPCAVATAHILLQVVAKTRFQDVDQMLEKVQQVGCRLVAAQPKELVVGNIVRRVLGLIRDEAAEDRNDGGDETPSDVQMTPTAAVADASKLEHHWPPSTYTKQDAGADYISSGPRPVRPGALTSASSFSVPKTLLSLLEAAPTVDVHSIASGSPYIGTGSPYIGGSGVSTPMRGQQTRVNAIRAEIIDGIEEIKDEISQVDDQIASAAEVQIHPMDYVLVHQPSATVQKFILRAAAKRRFTVLIATEAPRASSDEPPSCSALGRCSPMAAS
;
A
#
# COMPACT_ATOMS: atom_id res chain seq x y z
N MET A 1 -9.77 -46.10 14.13
CA MET A 1 -9.65 -44.63 14.16
C MET A 1 -8.19 -44.30 13.88
N SER A 2 -7.82 -44.18 12.61
CA SER A 2 -6.44 -43.84 12.24
C SER A 2 -6.20 -42.38 12.61
N SER A 3 -5.34 -42.15 13.60
CA SER A 3 -4.89 -40.83 14.01
C SER A 3 -4.10 -40.22 12.85
N VAL A 4 -4.80 -39.48 11.99
CA VAL A 4 -4.18 -38.62 10.98
C VAL A 4 -3.51 -37.50 11.78
N LYS A 5 -2.20 -37.64 12.02
CA LYS A 5 -1.39 -36.53 12.54
C LYS A 5 -1.58 -35.37 11.57
N PRO A 6 -2.00 -34.17 12.03
CA PRO A 6 -2.17 -33.03 11.14
C PRO A 6 -0.79 -32.72 10.54
N SER A 7 -0.65 -32.90 9.22
CA SER A 7 0.52 -32.43 8.50
C SER A 7 0.55 -30.91 8.63
N LEU A 8 1.56 -30.37 9.33
CA LEU A 8 1.80 -28.93 9.40
C LEU A 8 1.75 -28.35 7.98
N SER A 9 1.05 -27.23 7.81
CA SER A 9 1.05 -26.51 6.54
C SER A 9 2.48 -26.18 6.11
N GLU A 10 2.76 -26.17 4.81
CA GLU A 10 4.09 -25.80 4.29
C GLU A 10 4.51 -24.40 4.77
N LEU A 11 3.52 -23.51 4.97
CA LEU A 11 3.69 -22.22 5.63
C LEU A 11 4.25 -22.36 7.05
N GLU A 12 3.61 -23.15 7.92
CA GLU A 12 4.05 -23.34 9.31
C GLU A 12 5.45 -23.96 9.39
N ARG A 13 5.77 -24.91 8.50
CA ARG A 13 7.11 -25.50 8.39
C ARG A 13 8.14 -24.44 8.03
N TYR A 14 7.83 -23.61 7.04
CA TYR A 14 8.68 -22.49 6.64
C TYR A 14 8.90 -21.52 7.80
N LEU A 15 7.82 -21.05 8.45
CA LEU A 15 7.89 -20.09 9.56
C LEU A 15 8.71 -20.62 10.74
N LYS A 16 8.57 -21.90 11.09
CA LYS A 16 9.42 -22.53 12.13
C LYS A 16 10.90 -22.54 11.74
N SER A 17 11.20 -22.75 10.45
CA SER A 17 12.57 -22.78 9.95
C SER A 17 13.29 -21.42 9.95
N LEU A 18 12.55 -20.31 9.98
CA LEU A 18 13.10 -18.95 9.99
C LEU A 18 13.98 -18.63 11.21
N LYS A 19 13.74 -19.30 12.34
CA LYS A 19 14.44 -19.03 13.60
C LYS A 19 15.92 -19.45 13.57
N GLY A 20 16.28 -20.44 12.75
CA GLY A 20 17.64 -21.03 12.73
C GLY A 20 18.42 -20.83 11.43
N LYS A 21 17.83 -20.25 10.39
CA LYS A 21 18.47 -20.04 9.09
C LYS A 21 19.06 -18.63 8.97
N THR A 22 20.09 -18.50 8.13
CA THR A 22 20.57 -17.18 7.69
C THR A 22 19.48 -16.44 6.91
N LEU A 23 19.60 -15.12 6.82
CA LEU A 23 18.61 -14.29 6.13
C LEU A 23 18.47 -14.68 4.65
N GLU A 24 19.57 -14.72 3.91
CA GLU A 24 19.54 -15.06 2.47
C GLU A 24 19.04 -16.49 2.22
N ALA A 25 19.42 -17.47 3.05
CA ALA A 25 18.88 -18.84 2.93
C ALA A 25 17.37 -18.90 3.20
N SER A 26 16.86 -18.04 4.08
CA SER A 26 15.42 -17.91 4.34
C SER A 26 14.69 -17.32 3.14
N ILE A 27 15.27 -16.28 2.51
CA ILE A 27 14.74 -15.66 1.29
C ILE A 27 14.69 -16.68 0.15
N ASP A 28 15.79 -17.39 -0.11
CA ASP A 28 15.86 -18.41 -1.17
C ASP A 28 14.92 -19.59 -0.92
N SER A 29 14.75 -19.98 0.34
CA SER A 29 13.77 -20.99 0.74
C SER A 29 12.36 -20.55 0.37
N LEU A 30 11.97 -19.31 0.67
CA LEU A 30 10.65 -18.79 0.32
C LEU A 30 10.46 -18.69 -1.20
N ILE A 31 11.44 -18.15 -1.92
CA ILE A 31 11.43 -18.09 -3.39
C ILE A 31 11.20 -19.47 -3.98
N SER A 32 11.86 -20.49 -3.45
CA SER A 32 11.70 -21.88 -3.90
C SER A 32 10.30 -22.42 -3.63
N LEU A 33 9.72 -22.11 -2.47
CA LEU A 33 8.35 -22.50 -2.11
C LEU A 33 7.31 -21.83 -3.03
N LEU A 34 7.49 -20.54 -3.33
CA LEU A 34 6.62 -19.78 -4.25
C LEU A 34 6.73 -20.32 -5.68
N LYS A 35 7.95 -20.53 -6.22
CA LYS A 35 8.13 -21.10 -7.57
C LYS A 35 7.45 -22.45 -7.73
N ARG A 36 7.47 -23.29 -6.68
CA ARG A 36 6.84 -24.61 -6.66
C ARG A 36 5.36 -24.58 -6.28
N ARG A 37 4.79 -23.40 -6.00
CA ARG A 37 3.40 -23.21 -5.52
C ARG A 37 3.05 -24.01 -4.27
N GLN A 38 4.04 -24.28 -3.42
CA GLN A 38 3.85 -24.98 -2.15
C GLN A 38 3.24 -24.07 -1.09
N ILE A 39 3.52 -22.77 -1.17
CA ILE A 39 2.78 -21.71 -0.48
C ILE A 39 2.04 -20.95 -1.58
N SER A 40 0.73 -21.12 -1.65
CA SER A 40 -0.13 -20.50 -2.66
C SER A 40 -1.45 -20.05 -2.04
N GLY A 41 -2.11 -19.07 -2.69
CA GLY A 41 -3.28 -18.41 -2.14
C GLY A 41 -2.93 -17.14 -1.38
N ALA A 42 -3.92 -16.24 -1.29
CA ALA A 42 -3.71 -14.86 -0.86
C ALA A 42 -3.11 -14.76 0.56
N GLU A 43 -3.77 -15.37 1.54
CA GLU A 43 -3.39 -15.29 2.96
C GLU A 43 -2.01 -15.91 3.26
N PRO A 44 -1.71 -17.18 2.92
CA PRO A 44 -0.42 -17.77 3.26
C PRO A 44 0.76 -17.09 2.53
N CYS A 45 0.56 -16.61 1.31
CA CYS A 45 1.56 -15.81 0.61
C CYS A 45 1.76 -14.44 1.27
N ALA A 46 0.69 -13.79 1.74
CA ALA A 46 0.78 -12.51 2.46
C ALA A 46 1.58 -12.66 3.76
N VAL A 47 1.20 -13.63 4.59
CA VAL A 47 1.86 -13.93 5.88
C VAL A 47 3.34 -14.26 5.68
N ALA A 48 3.67 -15.17 4.76
CA ALA A 48 5.06 -15.54 4.50
C ALA A 48 5.91 -14.34 4.01
N THR A 49 5.32 -13.48 3.17
CA THR A 49 5.97 -12.28 2.63
C THR A 49 6.22 -11.25 3.73
N ALA A 50 5.21 -10.95 4.56
CA ALA A 50 5.37 -10.02 5.69
C ALA A 50 6.45 -10.51 6.66
N HIS A 51 6.46 -11.80 7.00
CA HIS A 51 7.48 -12.39 7.87
C HIS A 51 8.90 -12.28 7.30
N ILE A 52 9.12 -12.52 6.00
CA ILE A 52 10.47 -12.42 5.44
C ILE A 52 10.94 -10.97 5.37
N LEU A 53 10.05 -10.02 5.05
CA LEU A 53 10.39 -8.60 5.02
C LEU A 53 10.70 -8.06 6.42
N LEU A 54 9.95 -8.50 7.44
CA LEU A 54 10.27 -8.25 8.85
C LEU A 54 11.69 -8.72 9.17
N GLN A 55 12.06 -9.94 8.76
CA GLN A 55 13.42 -10.47 8.98
C GLN A 55 14.49 -9.69 8.21
N VAL A 56 14.19 -9.18 7.01
CA VAL A 56 15.12 -8.33 6.25
C VAL A 56 15.42 -7.05 7.03
N VAL A 57 14.39 -6.37 7.53
CA VAL A 57 14.54 -5.14 8.32
C VAL A 57 15.20 -5.44 9.67
N ALA A 58 14.79 -6.52 10.34
CA ALA A 58 15.26 -6.87 11.68
C ALA A 58 16.66 -7.50 11.75
N LYS A 59 17.19 -8.10 10.69
CA LYS A 59 18.52 -8.73 10.69
C LYS A 59 19.59 -7.97 9.92
N THR A 60 19.21 -7.08 9.00
CA THR A 60 20.17 -6.29 8.21
C THR A 60 20.58 -5.04 8.98
N ARG A 61 21.81 -4.57 8.82
CA ARG A 61 22.25 -3.27 9.36
C ARG A 61 22.14 -2.21 8.27
N PHE A 62 21.46 -1.12 8.57
CA PHE A 62 21.28 0.01 7.66
C PHE A 62 22.01 1.24 8.21
N GLN A 63 22.65 1.98 7.32
CA GLN A 63 23.26 3.28 7.64
C GLN A 63 22.32 4.44 7.33
N ASP A 64 21.37 4.21 6.42
CA ASP A 64 20.41 5.18 5.93
C ASP A 64 19.11 4.49 5.49
N VAL A 65 18.01 5.23 5.44
CA VAL A 65 16.70 4.75 5.02
C VAL A 65 16.71 4.33 3.55
N ASP A 66 17.44 5.03 2.68
CA ASP A 66 17.52 4.70 1.26
C ASP A 66 18.10 3.30 1.02
N GLN A 67 19.11 2.91 1.83
CA GLN A 67 19.64 1.54 1.80
C GLN A 67 18.61 0.50 2.26
N MET A 68 17.75 0.86 3.21
CA MET A 68 16.65 0.01 3.67
C MET A 68 15.61 -0.19 2.56
N LEU A 69 15.19 0.90 1.92
CA LEU A 69 14.27 0.88 0.78
C LEU A 69 14.82 0.03 -0.36
N GLU A 70 16.08 0.23 -0.75
CA GLU A 70 16.72 -0.53 -1.82
C GLU A 70 16.77 -2.03 -1.49
N LYS A 71 17.18 -2.40 -0.27
CA LYS A 71 17.26 -3.81 0.13
C LYS A 71 15.89 -4.48 0.16
N VAL A 72 14.88 -3.82 0.73
CA VAL A 72 13.50 -4.33 0.78
C VAL A 72 12.92 -4.46 -0.63
N GLN A 73 13.15 -3.47 -1.50
CA GLN A 73 12.75 -3.52 -2.91
C GLN A 73 13.44 -4.67 -3.65
N GLN A 74 14.75 -4.85 -3.49
CA GLN A 74 15.50 -5.93 -4.12
C GLN A 74 14.94 -7.31 -3.75
N VAL A 75 14.69 -7.56 -2.46
CA VAL A 75 14.10 -8.81 -1.99
C VAL A 75 12.66 -8.95 -2.50
N GLY A 76 11.86 -7.89 -2.41
CA GLY A 76 10.48 -7.87 -2.91
C GLY A 76 10.36 -8.20 -4.40
N CYS A 77 11.23 -7.63 -5.24
CA CYS A 77 11.29 -7.93 -6.67
C CYS A 77 11.61 -9.41 -6.94
N ARG A 78 12.55 -10.00 -6.18
CA ARG A 78 12.86 -11.43 -6.28
C ARG A 78 11.66 -12.31 -5.91
N LEU A 79 10.91 -11.94 -4.86
CA LEU A 79 9.71 -12.67 -4.43
C LEU A 79 8.59 -12.57 -5.46
N VAL A 80 8.32 -11.38 -5.99
CA VAL A 80 7.29 -11.18 -7.03
C VAL A 80 7.65 -11.93 -8.31
N ALA A 81 8.92 -11.92 -8.72
CA ALA A 81 9.39 -12.67 -9.88
C ALA A 81 9.26 -14.20 -9.70
N ALA A 82 9.25 -14.70 -8.46
CA ALA A 82 9.07 -16.12 -8.17
C ALA A 82 7.65 -16.61 -8.53
N GLN A 83 6.63 -15.78 -8.33
CA GLN A 83 5.24 -16.10 -8.64
C GLN A 83 4.45 -14.82 -9.00
N PRO A 84 4.59 -14.29 -10.23
CA PRO A 84 4.02 -12.99 -10.61
C PRO A 84 2.48 -12.97 -10.66
N LYS A 85 1.84 -14.14 -10.68
CA LYS A 85 0.38 -14.27 -10.64
C LYS A 85 -0.20 -14.08 -9.24
N GLU A 86 0.61 -14.23 -8.18
CA GLU A 86 0.17 -13.94 -6.80
C GLU A 86 0.42 -12.48 -6.48
N LEU A 87 -0.52 -11.63 -6.88
CA LEU A 87 -0.42 -10.17 -6.72
C LEU A 87 -0.26 -9.74 -5.26
N VAL A 88 -0.75 -10.56 -4.32
CA VAL A 88 -0.65 -10.30 -2.89
C VAL A 88 0.80 -10.12 -2.42
N VAL A 89 1.76 -10.86 -2.99
CA VAL A 89 3.18 -10.72 -2.65
C VAL A 89 3.65 -9.30 -2.97
N GLY A 90 3.30 -8.81 -4.16
CA GLY A 90 3.61 -7.43 -4.56
C GLY A 90 2.85 -6.39 -3.73
N ASN A 91 1.60 -6.67 -3.32
CA ASN A 91 0.83 -5.76 -2.48
C ASN A 91 1.48 -5.58 -1.11
N ILE A 92 1.90 -6.67 -0.45
CA ILE A 92 2.59 -6.60 0.85
C ILE A 92 3.93 -5.86 0.71
N VAL A 93 4.72 -6.16 -0.32
CA VAL A 93 5.98 -5.43 -0.60
C VAL A 93 5.75 -3.94 -0.74
N ARG A 94 4.74 -3.52 -1.52
CA ARG A 94 4.40 -2.10 -1.69
C ARG A 94 3.96 -1.45 -0.38
N ARG A 95 3.18 -2.15 0.44
CA ARG A 95 2.73 -1.63 1.74
C ARG A 95 3.90 -1.39 2.69
N VAL A 96 4.84 -2.33 2.76
CA VAL A 96 6.05 -2.18 3.58
C VAL A 96 6.93 -1.04 3.05
N LEU A 97 7.09 -0.91 1.73
CA LEU A 97 7.83 0.24 1.15
C LEU A 97 7.15 1.58 1.41
N GLY A 98 5.81 1.61 1.46
CA GLY A 98 5.02 2.79 1.86
C GLY A 98 5.32 3.17 3.30
N LEU A 99 5.16 2.20 4.23
CA LEU A 99 5.48 2.38 5.65
C LEU A 99 6.87 2.97 5.87
N ILE A 100 7.90 2.41 5.22
CA ILE A 100 9.28 2.93 5.36
C ILE A 100 9.39 4.39 4.89
N ARG A 101 8.67 4.79 3.84
CA ARG A 101 8.70 6.16 3.32
C ARG A 101 7.94 7.12 4.24
N ASP A 102 6.83 6.67 4.79
CA ASP A 102 5.97 7.47 5.67
C ASP A 102 6.74 7.80 6.96
N GLU A 103 7.33 6.79 7.62
CA GLU A 103 8.18 6.97 8.82
C GLU A 103 9.39 7.90 8.56
N ALA A 104 10.00 7.77 7.39
CA ALA A 104 11.13 8.61 7.02
C ALA A 104 10.75 10.06 6.69
N ALA A 105 9.50 10.31 6.30
CA ALA A 105 8.97 11.64 6.08
C ALA A 105 8.56 12.30 7.40
N GLU A 106 7.97 11.53 8.32
CA GLU A 106 7.57 12.00 9.64
C GLU A 106 8.77 12.42 10.51
N ASP A 107 9.87 11.64 10.52
CA ASP A 107 11.12 12.02 11.22
C ASP A 107 11.75 13.32 10.69
N ARG A 108 11.57 13.61 9.39
CA ARG A 108 12.05 14.87 8.79
C ARG A 108 11.17 16.06 9.17
N ASN A 109 9.89 15.83 9.43
CA ASN A 109 8.94 16.87 9.80
C ASN A 109 9.08 17.26 11.29
N ASP A 110 9.46 16.33 12.16
CA ASP A 110 9.71 16.58 13.60
C ASP A 110 11.02 17.36 13.85
N GLY A 111 11.94 17.38 12.88
CA GLY A 111 13.22 18.12 12.94
C GLY A 111 13.15 19.58 12.47
N GLY A 112 11.99 20.08 12.04
CA GLY A 112 11.79 21.45 11.60
C GLY A 112 11.47 22.38 12.76
N ASP A 113 12.46 23.17 13.19
CA ASP A 113 12.37 24.35 14.08
C ASP A 113 10.95 24.73 14.55
N GLU A 114 10.61 24.36 15.80
CA GLU A 114 9.75 25.21 16.63
C GLU A 114 10.55 26.47 17.02
N THR A 115 10.96 27.28 16.04
CA THR A 115 11.24 28.68 16.32
C THR A 115 9.88 29.35 16.50
N PRO A 116 9.52 29.83 17.71
CA PRO A 116 8.33 30.64 17.86
C PRO A 116 8.56 31.88 17.00
N SER A 117 7.88 31.95 15.86
CA SER A 117 7.85 33.15 15.05
C SER A 117 7.15 34.20 15.89
N ASP A 118 7.96 35.03 16.53
CA ASP A 118 7.54 36.20 17.29
C ASP A 118 6.64 37.02 16.37
N VAL A 119 5.37 37.16 16.75
CA VAL A 119 4.33 37.82 15.95
C VAL A 119 4.66 39.31 15.96
N GLN A 120 5.46 39.74 14.99
CA GLN A 120 5.84 41.13 14.83
C GLN A 120 4.62 41.88 14.28
N MET A 121 3.93 42.61 15.18
CA MET A 121 2.85 43.54 14.88
C MET A 121 3.21 44.45 13.70
N THR A 122 2.48 44.34 12.60
CA THR A 122 2.43 45.37 11.55
C THR A 122 1.70 46.61 12.05
N PRO A 123 2.24 47.83 11.87
CA PRO A 123 1.54 49.05 12.26
C PRO A 123 0.36 49.33 11.32
N THR A 124 -0.78 49.63 11.94
CA THR A 124 -1.99 50.24 11.39
C THR A 124 -1.69 51.36 10.39
N ALA A 125 -2.07 51.16 9.13
CA ALA A 125 -2.33 52.24 8.20
C ALA A 125 -3.84 52.30 7.94
N ALA A 126 -4.48 53.28 8.57
CA ALA A 126 -5.87 53.63 8.33
C ALA A 126 -6.04 54.11 6.89
N VAL A 127 -6.94 53.48 6.14
CA VAL A 127 -7.53 54.08 4.93
C VAL A 127 -9.04 54.04 5.09
N ALA A 128 -9.64 55.21 4.88
CA ALA A 128 -11.03 55.52 5.08
C ALA A 128 -11.93 55.00 3.95
N ASP A 129 -13.22 54.90 4.29
CA ASP A 129 -14.41 54.79 3.44
C ASP A 129 -15.02 53.38 3.27
N ALA A 130 -16.04 53.12 4.09
CA ALA A 130 -16.83 51.90 4.17
C ALA A 130 -18.24 52.14 3.58
N SER A 131 -18.33 52.52 2.31
CA SER A 131 -19.62 52.77 1.65
C SER A 131 -19.74 52.29 0.20
N LYS A 132 -18.90 51.33 -0.23
CA LYS A 132 -19.06 50.64 -1.51
C LYS A 132 -18.57 49.20 -1.40
N LEU A 133 -19.50 48.25 -1.32
CA LEU A 133 -19.47 46.90 -1.91
C LEU A 133 -20.65 46.08 -1.32
N GLU A 134 -21.84 46.33 -1.88
CA GLU A 134 -23.00 45.48 -1.70
C GLU A 134 -22.83 44.12 -2.40
N HIS A 135 -23.50 43.14 -1.82
CA HIS A 135 -23.44 41.72 -2.10
C HIS A 135 -23.87 41.30 -3.51
N HIS A 136 -23.20 40.30 -4.09
CA HIS A 136 -23.80 39.45 -5.13
C HIS A 136 -23.22 38.02 -5.11
N TRP A 137 -23.98 37.09 -4.52
CA TRP A 137 -23.84 35.64 -4.70
C TRP A 137 -24.69 35.21 -5.91
N PRO A 138 -24.18 34.41 -6.86
CA PRO A 138 -24.98 33.99 -8.00
C PRO A 138 -25.98 32.89 -7.61
N PRO A 139 -27.24 32.93 -8.09
CA PRO A 139 -28.25 31.94 -7.74
C PRO A 139 -28.08 30.63 -8.51
N SER A 140 -28.27 29.52 -7.78
CA SER A 140 -28.51 28.19 -8.34
C SER A 140 -29.73 28.19 -9.24
N THR A 141 -29.57 27.76 -10.49
CA THR A 141 -30.69 27.45 -11.38
C THR A 141 -30.83 25.93 -11.52
N TYR A 142 -31.89 25.41 -10.90
CA TYR A 142 -32.46 24.10 -11.20
C TYR A 142 -33.45 24.29 -12.35
N THR A 143 -33.20 23.65 -13.50
CA THR A 143 -34.20 23.53 -14.58
C THR A 143 -34.39 22.07 -14.96
N LYS A 144 -35.57 21.58 -14.56
CA LYS A 144 -36.24 20.36 -15.03
C LYS A 144 -36.64 20.56 -16.49
N GLN A 145 -36.27 19.63 -17.39
CA GLN A 145 -36.84 19.57 -18.74
C GLN A 145 -37.18 18.12 -19.12
N ASP A 146 -38.48 17.90 -19.33
CA ASP A 146 -39.09 16.73 -19.94
C ASP A 146 -39.02 16.81 -21.47
N ALA A 147 -38.85 15.63 -22.07
CA ALA A 147 -39.29 15.11 -23.37
C ALA A 147 -39.53 16.02 -24.61
N GLY A 148 -38.92 15.62 -25.75
CA GLY A 148 -39.61 15.67 -27.06
C GLY A 148 -38.76 15.97 -28.31
N ALA A 149 -38.39 14.89 -29.03
CA ALA A 149 -38.24 14.75 -30.49
C ALA A 149 -37.11 15.46 -31.30
N ASP A 150 -36.26 14.58 -31.87
CA ASP A 150 -35.73 14.48 -33.25
C ASP A 150 -35.32 15.74 -34.06
N TYR A 151 -34.01 15.84 -34.34
CA TYR A 151 -33.51 16.10 -35.70
C TYR A 151 -32.02 15.68 -35.83
N ILE A 152 -31.71 14.94 -36.89
CA ILE A 152 -30.36 14.52 -37.28
C ILE A 152 -29.67 15.69 -38.01
N SER A 153 -28.49 16.12 -37.55
CA SER A 153 -27.53 16.83 -38.41
C SER A 153 -26.10 16.65 -37.91
N SER A 154 -25.24 16.24 -38.83
CA SER A 154 -23.84 15.86 -38.64
C SER A 154 -22.93 17.08 -38.46
N GLY A 155 -22.12 17.08 -37.40
CA GLY A 155 -21.04 18.05 -37.13
C GLY A 155 -19.75 17.33 -36.68
N PRO A 156 -18.57 17.94 -36.84
CA PRO A 156 -17.29 17.23 -36.93
C PRO A 156 -16.85 16.63 -35.58
N ARG A 157 -16.42 15.37 -35.65
CA ARG A 157 -15.97 14.54 -34.53
C ARG A 157 -14.65 15.07 -33.96
N PRO A 158 -14.51 15.33 -32.65
CA PRO A 158 -13.21 15.58 -32.06
C PRO A 158 -12.35 14.31 -32.11
N VAL A 159 -11.15 14.44 -32.68
CA VAL A 159 -10.11 13.40 -32.74
C VAL A 159 -9.67 13.07 -31.30
N ARG A 160 -9.77 11.80 -30.93
CA ARG A 160 -9.26 11.28 -29.65
C ARG A 160 -7.73 11.21 -29.70
N PRO A 161 -6.99 11.82 -28.77
CA PRO A 161 -5.59 11.49 -28.55
C PRO A 161 -5.46 10.03 -28.07
N GLY A 162 -4.47 9.33 -28.61
CA GLY A 162 -4.20 7.92 -28.36
C GLY A 162 -3.84 7.60 -26.91
N ALA A 163 -4.02 6.33 -26.55
CA ALA A 163 -3.78 5.78 -25.23
C ALA A 163 -2.32 5.96 -24.79
N LEU A 164 -2.13 6.70 -23.69
CA LEU A 164 -0.89 6.70 -22.93
C LEU A 164 -1.01 5.67 -21.80
N THR A 165 -0.01 4.81 -21.76
CA THR A 165 0.19 3.72 -20.81
C THR A 165 0.07 4.17 -19.36
N SER A 166 -0.57 3.32 -18.55
CA SER A 166 -0.78 3.49 -17.11
C SER A 166 0.49 3.88 -16.35
N ALA A 167 0.47 5.05 -15.72
CA ALA A 167 1.35 5.39 -14.62
C ALA A 167 0.49 5.72 -13.39
N SER A 168 0.82 5.05 -12.30
CA SER A 168 0.23 5.17 -10.96
C SER A 168 0.09 6.62 -10.50
N SER A 169 -1.10 6.99 -10.05
CA SER A 169 -1.42 8.28 -9.46
C SER A 169 -0.80 8.40 -8.06
N PHE A 170 0.32 9.11 -7.97
CA PHE A 170 0.67 9.86 -6.76
C PHE A 170 -0.04 11.22 -6.84
N SER A 171 -0.99 11.48 -5.93
CA SER A 171 -1.63 12.79 -5.82
C SER A 171 -0.76 13.70 -4.96
N VAL A 172 0.29 14.27 -5.55
CA VAL A 172 0.88 15.50 -5.01
C VAL A 172 -0.11 16.63 -5.33
N PRO A 173 -0.64 17.37 -4.35
CA PRO A 173 -1.47 18.53 -4.65
C PRO A 173 -0.58 19.55 -5.35
N LYS A 174 -0.74 19.68 -6.67
CA LYS A 174 -0.11 20.74 -7.47
C LYS A 174 -0.82 22.04 -7.13
N THR A 175 -0.37 22.73 -6.09
CA THR A 175 -0.75 24.12 -5.87
C THR A 175 -0.14 24.97 -6.99
N LEU A 176 -0.84 26.01 -7.43
CA LEU A 176 -0.32 26.93 -8.47
C LEU A 176 1.00 27.62 -8.06
N LEU A 177 1.34 27.59 -6.76
CA LEU A 177 2.63 28.06 -6.25
C LEU A 177 3.82 27.24 -6.76
N SER A 178 3.66 25.93 -7.00
CA SER A 178 4.74 25.06 -7.49
C SER A 178 5.25 25.44 -8.89
N LEU A 179 4.44 26.19 -9.67
CA LEU A 179 4.86 26.74 -10.96
C LEU A 179 5.68 28.03 -10.85
N LEU A 180 5.57 28.77 -9.74
CA LEU A 180 6.32 30.01 -9.54
C LEU A 180 7.76 29.74 -9.06
N GLU A 181 7.98 28.58 -8.43
CA GLU A 181 9.25 28.23 -7.79
C GLU A 181 10.22 27.48 -8.73
N ALA A 182 9.72 26.96 -9.85
CA ALA A 182 10.52 26.28 -10.85
C ALA A 182 10.96 27.23 -11.98
N ALA A 183 11.82 28.19 -11.66
CA ALA A 183 12.62 28.90 -12.67
C ALA A 183 14.09 28.45 -12.56
N PRO A 184 14.59 27.59 -13.46
CA PRO A 184 16.02 27.34 -13.57
C PRO A 184 16.68 28.54 -14.27
N THR A 185 17.56 29.25 -13.57
CA THR A 185 18.53 30.14 -14.20
C THR A 185 19.65 29.28 -14.78
N VAL A 186 19.61 29.05 -16.09
CA VAL A 186 20.74 28.47 -16.84
C VAL A 186 21.48 29.58 -17.58
N ASP A 187 22.77 29.67 -17.25
CA ASP A 187 23.77 30.59 -17.77
C ASP A 187 24.02 30.45 -19.27
N VAL A 188 24.26 31.57 -19.96
CA VAL A 188 24.97 31.58 -21.25
C VAL A 188 25.98 32.73 -21.26
N HIS A 189 27.26 32.36 -21.39
CA HIS A 189 28.40 33.06 -22.01
C HIS A 189 29.67 33.07 -21.14
N SER A 190 30.49 32.02 -21.33
CA SER A 190 31.91 32.04 -21.01
C SER A 190 32.68 32.34 -22.31
N ILE A 191 33.32 33.51 -22.38
CA ILE A 191 34.37 33.81 -23.36
C ILE A 191 35.49 34.53 -22.62
N ALA A 192 36.71 34.05 -22.86
CA ALA A 192 37.95 34.47 -22.23
C ALA A 192 38.34 35.94 -22.52
N SER A 193 38.90 36.62 -21.52
CA SER A 193 40.03 37.56 -21.68
C SER A 193 40.60 37.91 -20.30
N GLY A 194 41.92 37.78 -20.13
CA GLY A 194 42.59 37.98 -18.85
C GLY A 194 42.85 39.44 -18.47
N SER A 195 43.21 39.64 -17.19
CA SER A 195 44.22 40.62 -16.74
C SER A 195 44.48 40.44 -15.23
N PRO A 196 45.71 40.65 -14.72
CA PRO A 196 46.08 40.36 -13.34
C PRO A 196 46.12 41.63 -12.46
N TYR A 197 45.54 41.60 -11.26
CA TYR A 197 45.91 42.55 -10.20
C TYR A 197 45.87 41.90 -8.81
N ILE A 198 46.99 42.10 -8.11
CA ILE A 198 47.27 41.78 -6.71
C ILE A 198 46.56 42.81 -5.81
N GLY A 199 45.99 42.37 -4.68
CA GLY A 199 45.40 43.27 -3.68
C GLY A 199 44.93 42.58 -2.39
N THR A 200 45.91 42.19 -1.56
CA THR A 200 45.93 42.26 -0.08
C THR A 200 44.61 42.42 0.71
N GLY A 201 44.28 41.41 1.52
CA GLY A 201 44.01 41.55 2.97
C GLY A 201 42.56 41.79 3.43
N SER A 202 41.97 40.79 4.09
CA SER A 202 41.40 40.96 5.45
C SER A 202 41.03 39.59 6.06
N PRO A 203 41.42 39.29 7.32
CA PRO A 203 41.14 38.03 8.00
C PRO A 203 39.94 38.14 8.95
N TYR A 204 38.91 37.32 8.75
CA TYR A 204 38.00 36.95 9.84
C TYR A 204 37.91 35.43 9.93
N ILE A 205 38.58 34.95 10.98
CA ILE A 205 38.38 33.69 11.65
C ILE A 205 36.97 33.67 12.25
N GLY A 206 36.27 32.54 12.12
CA GLY A 206 35.34 32.09 13.15
C GLY A 206 33.96 31.70 12.65
N GLY A 207 33.65 30.40 12.74
CA GLY A 207 32.25 29.97 12.89
C GLY A 207 31.90 28.64 12.25
N SER A 208 32.05 27.58 13.02
CA SER A 208 31.16 26.39 12.98
C SER A 208 31.31 25.42 11.81
N GLY A 209 32.45 24.73 11.78
CA GLY A 209 32.45 23.30 11.48
C GLY A 209 31.86 22.53 12.67
N VAL A 210 30.55 22.61 12.89
CA VAL A 210 29.87 21.68 13.79
C VAL A 210 29.76 20.37 13.02
N SER A 211 30.74 19.49 13.22
CA SER A 211 30.61 18.09 12.86
C SER A 211 29.47 17.52 13.70
N THR A 212 28.27 17.46 13.12
CA THR A 212 27.17 16.71 13.71
C THR A 212 27.68 15.28 13.95
N PRO A 213 27.64 14.76 15.18
CA PRO A 213 28.25 13.47 15.46
C PRO A 213 27.47 12.39 14.69
N MET A 214 28.16 11.61 13.85
CA MET A 214 27.59 10.46 13.12
C MET A 214 26.83 9.46 14.03
N ARG A 215 27.07 9.51 15.34
CA ARG A 215 26.33 8.75 16.35
C ARG A 215 24.83 9.09 16.38
N GLY A 216 24.46 10.34 16.12
CA GLY A 216 23.07 10.80 16.09
C GLY A 216 22.27 10.24 14.90
N GLN A 217 22.92 10.08 13.75
CA GLN A 217 22.29 9.51 12.55
C GLN A 217 22.00 8.01 12.73
N GLN A 218 22.93 7.26 13.32
CA GLN A 218 22.72 5.84 13.58
C GLN A 218 21.61 5.59 14.62
N THR A 219 21.46 6.46 15.63
CA THR A 219 20.35 6.35 16.60
C THR A 219 19.00 6.63 15.97
N ARG A 220 18.91 7.60 15.03
CA ARG A 220 17.68 7.88 14.28
C ARG A 220 17.25 6.71 13.40
N VAL A 221 18.19 6.16 12.61
CA VAL A 221 17.91 4.99 11.76
C VAL A 221 17.47 3.78 12.60
N ASN A 222 18.00 3.62 13.82
CA ASN A 222 17.57 2.56 14.72
C ASN A 222 16.18 2.79 15.32
N ALA A 223 15.78 4.04 15.57
CA ALA A 223 14.44 4.40 16.02
C ALA A 223 13.41 4.15 14.91
N ILE A 224 13.64 4.71 13.72
CA ILE A 224 12.80 4.47 12.52
C ILE A 224 12.67 2.98 12.24
N ARG A 225 13.76 2.22 12.37
CA ARG A 225 13.73 0.77 12.21
C ARG A 225 12.80 0.08 13.21
N ALA A 226 12.72 0.54 14.46
CA ALA A 226 11.83 -0.04 15.45
C ALA A 226 10.37 0.20 15.07
N GLU A 227 10.02 1.42 14.69
CA GLU A 227 8.66 1.76 14.21
C GLU A 227 8.28 0.95 12.97
N ILE A 228 9.21 0.78 12.02
CA ILE A 228 8.97 -0.06 10.83
C ILE A 228 8.76 -1.53 11.21
N ILE A 229 9.51 -2.05 12.20
CA ILE A 229 9.34 -3.43 12.68
C ILE A 229 7.94 -3.60 13.26
N ASP A 230 7.52 -2.68 14.12
CA ASP A 230 6.22 -2.70 14.77
C ASP A 230 5.09 -2.54 13.74
N GLY A 231 5.22 -1.65 12.76
CA GLY A 231 4.25 -1.50 11.67
C GLY A 231 4.17 -2.74 10.76
N ILE A 232 5.27 -3.47 10.52
CA ILE A 232 5.20 -4.76 9.81
C ILE A 232 4.51 -5.83 10.67
N GLU A 233 4.67 -5.79 11.99
CA GLU A 233 3.93 -6.68 12.89
C GLU A 233 2.43 -6.37 12.91
N GLU A 234 2.04 -5.09 12.88
CA GLU A 234 0.64 -4.67 12.70
C GLU A 234 0.07 -5.21 11.38
N ILE A 235 0.81 -5.08 10.27
CA ILE A 235 0.39 -5.66 8.96
C ILE A 235 0.11 -7.16 9.08
N LYS A 236 0.94 -7.91 9.83
CA LYS A 236 0.75 -9.36 10.02
C LYS A 236 -0.51 -9.67 10.83
N ASP A 237 -0.76 -8.88 11.87
CA ASP A 237 -1.91 -9.08 12.75
C ASP A 237 -3.20 -8.70 12.05
N GLU A 238 -3.20 -7.63 11.26
CA GLU A 238 -4.32 -7.26 10.39
C GLU A 238 -4.67 -8.36 9.38
N ILE A 239 -3.67 -8.95 8.71
CA ILE A 239 -3.89 -10.07 7.78
C ILE A 239 -4.57 -11.23 8.52
N SER A 240 -4.17 -11.50 9.75
CA SER A 240 -4.71 -12.61 10.54
C SER A 240 -6.14 -12.34 11.03
N GLN A 241 -6.52 -11.07 11.19
CA GLN A 241 -7.82 -10.67 11.71
C GLN A 241 -8.87 -10.40 10.62
N VAL A 242 -8.45 -10.23 9.36
CA VAL A 242 -9.34 -9.81 8.25
C VAL A 242 -10.59 -10.68 8.12
N ASP A 243 -10.43 -11.99 8.28
CA ASP A 243 -11.51 -12.97 8.15
C ASP A 243 -12.56 -12.83 9.26
N ASP A 244 -12.13 -12.52 10.49
CA ASP A 244 -13.05 -12.24 11.61
C ASP A 244 -13.76 -10.91 11.45
N GLN A 245 -13.03 -9.88 11.02
CA GLN A 245 -13.59 -8.56 10.76
C GLN A 245 -14.65 -8.62 9.65
N ILE A 246 -14.38 -9.32 8.55
CA ILE A 246 -15.35 -9.53 7.47
C ILE A 246 -16.56 -10.33 7.97
N ALA A 247 -16.33 -11.44 8.69
CA ALA A 247 -17.41 -12.27 9.21
C ALA A 247 -18.33 -11.53 10.19
N SER A 248 -17.82 -10.52 10.92
CA SER A 248 -18.63 -9.72 11.85
C SER A 248 -19.81 -9.01 11.17
N ALA A 249 -19.68 -8.64 9.89
CA ALA A 249 -20.73 -7.99 9.12
C ALA A 249 -21.83 -8.95 8.62
N ALA A 250 -21.65 -10.27 8.76
CA ALA A 250 -22.57 -11.27 8.21
C ALA A 250 -23.99 -11.16 8.76
N GLU A 251 -24.12 -10.79 10.03
CA GLU A 251 -25.41 -10.63 10.69
C GLU A 251 -26.20 -9.43 10.15
N VAL A 252 -25.56 -8.42 9.58
CA VAL A 252 -26.31 -7.28 9.01
C VAL A 252 -26.74 -7.59 7.58
N GLN A 253 -26.03 -8.49 6.89
CA GLN A 253 -26.23 -8.76 5.47
C GLN A 253 -27.19 -9.92 5.20
N ILE A 254 -27.10 -11.03 5.96
CA ILE A 254 -27.88 -12.25 5.70
C ILE A 254 -29.06 -12.35 6.66
N HIS A 255 -30.28 -12.32 6.12
CA HIS A 255 -31.53 -12.37 6.85
C HIS A 255 -32.19 -13.77 6.80
N PRO A 256 -33.12 -14.07 7.73
CA PRO A 256 -33.86 -15.32 7.67
C PRO A 256 -34.66 -15.45 6.36
N MET A 257 -34.69 -16.66 5.81
CA MET A 257 -35.34 -16.99 4.53
C MET A 257 -34.64 -16.44 3.27
N ASP A 258 -33.46 -15.83 3.40
CA ASP A 258 -32.66 -15.46 2.24
C ASP A 258 -32.20 -16.69 1.44
N TYR A 259 -32.04 -16.51 0.13
CA TYR A 259 -31.38 -17.44 -0.77
C TYR A 259 -30.04 -16.83 -1.21
N VAL A 260 -28.94 -17.38 -0.71
CA VAL A 260 -27.58 -16.89 -0.97
C VAL A 260 -26.91 -17.81 -2.00
N LEU A 261 -26.66 -17.31 -3.21
CA LEU A 261 -25.89 -18.03 -4.24
C LEU A 261 -24.40 -17.74 -4.10
N VAL A 262 -23.57 -18.78 -4.05
CA VAL A 262 -22.12 -18.66 -3.90
C VAL A 262 -21.42 -19.58 -4.90
N HIS A 263 -20.52 -19.03 -5.71
CA HIS A 263 -19.67 -19.81 -6.60
C HIS A 263 -18.34 -20.12 -5.91
N GLN A 264 -17.99 -21.41 -5.76
CA GLN A 264 -16.72 -21.88 -5.17
C GLN A 264 -16.30 -21.07 -3.92
N PRO A 265 -16.99 -21.23 -2.76
CA PRO A 265 -16.76 -20.41 -1.58
C PRO A 265 -15.30 -20.48 -1.11
N SER A 266 -14.67 -19.31 -0.90
CA SER A 266 -13.38 -19.20 -0.23
C SER A 266 -13.51 -19.39 1.28
N ALA A 267 -12.37 -19.53 1.98
CA ALA A 267 -12.34 -19.63 3.45
C ALA A 267 -13.04 -18.44 4.12
N THR A 268 -12.77 -17.21 3.66
CA THR A 268 -13.43 -15.98 4.13
C THR A 268 -14.95 -16.03 3.95
N VAL A 269 -15.43 -16.41 2.76
CA VAL A 269 -16.87 -16.48 2.46
C VAL A 269 -17.54 -17.59 3.28
N GLN A 270 -16.86 -18.72 3.46
CA GLN A 270 -17.35 -19.80 4.31
C GLN A 270 -17.50 -19.32 5.76
N LYS A 271 -16.48 -18.64 6.32
CA LYS A 271 -16.54 -18.07 7.67
C LYS A 271 -17.65 -17.05 7.82
N PHE A 272 -17.84 -16.18 6.84
CA PHE A 272 -18.93 -15.20 6.77
C PHE A 272 -20.31 -15.88 6.83
N ILE A 273 -20.54 -16.88 5.98
CA ILE A 273 -21.81 -17.62 5.93
C ILE A 273 -22.05 -18.40 7.23
N LEU A 274 -21.04 -19.08 7.76
CA LEU A 274 -21.13 -19.82 9.02
C LEU A 274 -21.45 -18.89 10.20
N ARG A 275 -20.89 -17.67 10.21
CA ARG A 275 -21.17 -16.67 11.23
C ARG A 275 -22.64 -16.24 11.23
N ALA A 276 -23.24 -16.03 10.07
CA ALA A 276 -24.68 -15.77 9.97
C ALA A 276 -25.52 -17.00 10.36
N ALA A 277 -25.11 -18.19 9.91
CA ALA A 277 -25.83 -19.45 10.16
C ALA A 277 -25.88 -19.82 11.65
N ALA A 278 -24.93 -19.33 12.45
CA ALA A 278 -24.94 -19.50 13.90
C ALA A 278 -26.18 -18.89 14.58
N LYS A 279 -26.80 -17.86 13.98
CA LYS A 279 -27.93 -17.13 14.56
C LYS A 279 -29.22 -17.23 13.73
N ARG A 280 -29.15 -17.61 12.46
CA ARG A 280 -30.26 -17.49 11.50
C ARG A 280 -30.37 -18.71 10.59
N ARG A 281 -31.58 -18.94 10.08
CA ARG A 281 -31.88 -19.97 9.09
C ARG A 281 -32.11 -19.33 7.73
N PHE A 282 -31.29 -19.68 6.76
CA PHE A 282 -31.37 -19.24 5.37
C PHE A 282 -30.85 -20.37 4.47
N THR A 283 -31.05 -20.23 3.16
CA THR A 283 -30.66 -21.24 2.18
C THR A 283 -29.42 -20.78 1.42
N VAL A 284 -28.40 -21.63 1.33
CA VAL A 284 -27.20 -21.36 0.54
C VAL A 284 -27.18 -22.29 -0.67
N LEU A 285 -27.08 -21.70 -1.85
CA LEU A 285 -26.90 -22.41 -3.11
C LEU A 285 -25.42 -22.34 -3.48
N ILE A 286 -24.72 -23.48 -3.51
CA ILE A 286 -23.30 -23.52 -3.86
C ILE A 286 -23.17 -23.98 -5.31
N ALA A 287 -22.74 -23.07 -6.18
CA ALA A 287 -22.35 -23.38 -7.54
C ALA A 287 -20.88 -23.83 -7.55
N THR A 288 -20.62 -25.06 -7.99
CA THR A 288 -19.26 -25.56 -8.21
C THR A 288 -19.06 -25.89 -9.69
N GLU A 289 -17.85 -25.68 -10.20
CA GLU A 289 -17.47 -26.23 -11.50
C GLU A 289 -17.66 -27.75 -11.49
N ALA A 290 -18.10 -28.32 -12.62
CA ALA A 290 -18.10 -29.76 -12.80
C ALA A 290 -16.65 -30.28 -12.64
N PRO A 291 -16.44 -31.45 -12.02
CA PRO A 291 -15.10 -32.03 -11.89
C PRO A 291 -14.45 -32.08 -13.26
N ARG A 292 -13.29 -31.44 -13.42
CA ARG A 292 -12.46 -31.68 -14.61
C ARG A 292 -12.13 -33.16 -14.59
N ALA A 293 -12.40 -33.88 -15.68
CA ALA A 293 -12.10 -35.30 -15.80
C ALA A 293 -10.58 -35.51 -15.80
N SER A 294 -9.97 -35.46 -14.63
CA SER A 294 -8.66 -36.03 -14.34
C SER A 294 -8.90 -37.22 -13.42
N SER A 295 -8.52 -38.40 -13.91
CA SER A 295 -8.59 -39.69 -13.23
C SER A 295 -8.09 -39.62 -11.78
N ASP A 296 -8.93 -40.15 -10.88
CA ASP A 296 -8.68 -40.52 -9.48
C ASP A 296 -8.30 -39.43 -8.47
N GLU A 297 -9.32 -38.81 -7.85
CA GLU A 297 -9.49 -38.73 -6.37
C GLU A 297 -10.83 -38.02 -6.04
N PRO A 298 -11.70 -38.56 -5.15
CA PRO A 298 -12.93 -37.86 -4.75
C PRO A 298 -12.63 -36.70 -3.77
N PRO A 299 -13.09 -35.47 -4.03
CA PRO A 299 -12.87 -34.33 -3.14
C PRO A 299 -13.68 -34.46 -1.84
N SER A 300 -13.05 -34.14 -0.71
CA SER A 300 -13.63 -34.13 0.63
C SER A 300 -14.76 -33.10 0.76
N CYS A 301 -15.99 -33.54 0.51
CA CYS A 301 -17.22 -32.84 0.85
C CYS A 301 -17.77 -33.42 2.18
N SER A 302 -17.07 -33.18 3.30
CA SER A 302 -17.44 -33.78 4.59
C SER A 302 -17.69 -32.79 5.74
N ALA A 303 -17.48 -31.48 5.53
CA ALA A 303 -17.63 -30.48 6.59
C ALA A 303 -18.98 -29.73 6.60
N LEU A 304 -19.78 -29.84 5.52
CA LEU A 304 -21.11 -29.24 5.43
C LEU A 304 -22.07 -30.36 5.04
N GLY A 305 -23.12 -30.56 5.84
CA GLY A 305 -23.95 -31.77 5.87
C GLY A 305 -24.43 -32.30 4.50
N ARG A 306 -24.60 -33.63 4.47
CA ARG A 306 -25.11 -34.50 3.39
C ARG A 306 -25.62 -33.75 2.14
N CYS A 307 -24.73 -33.57 1.16
CA CYS A 307 -25.12 -33.24 -0.21
C CYS A 307 -25.56 -34.53 -0.92
N SER A 308 -26.83 -34.61 -1.34
CA SER A 308 -27.24 -35.56 -2.37
C SER A 308 -27.11 -34.88 -3.74
N PRO A 309 -26.42 -35.47 -4.72
CA PRO A 309 -26.38 -34.91 -6.07
C PRO A 309 -27.75 -35.11 -6.73
N MET A 310 -28.41 -34.01 -7.11
CA MET A 310 -29.61 -34.06 -7.94
C MET A 310 -29.14 -34.22 -9.40
N ALA A 311 -29.25 -35.45 -9.92
CA ALA A 311 -29.02 -35.73 -11.33
C ALA A 311 -30.09 -35.03 -12.17
N ALA A 312 -29.67 -34.19 -13.11
CA ALA A 312 -30.54 -33.68 -14.16
C ALA A 312 -30.93 -34.85 -15.08
N SER A 313 -32.23 -35.11 -15.21
CA SER A 313 -32.83 -35.88 -16.31
C SER A 313 -33.31 -34.92 -17.39
#